data_AF-A0A6G1SMK3-F1
#
_entry.id   AF-A0A6G1SMK3-F1
#
_cell.length_a   1.000
_cell.length_b   1.000
_cell.length_c   1.000
_cell.angle_alpha   90.00
_cell.angle_beta   90.00
_cell.angle_gamma   90.00
#
_symmetry.space_group_name_H-M   'P 1'
#
loop_
_entity.id
_entity.type
_entity.pdbx_description
1 polymer ?
#
loop_
_entity_poly.entity_id
_entity_poly.type
_entity_poly.pdbx_seq_one_letter_code
_entity_poly.pdbx_strand_id
1 'polypeptide(L)'
;MNARAPLAALLLVLATATLATADSSSYKFYFYNKKNAGDKRGNLIASEFDKQDILNAGYDPALPTKVLIHGYLNDDTSAAVQIPKNAYFKADPSVNVIALNWDIKNLPIYGMWVTKVAGAGQRLADLVDFMVENELLKLDQLHIVGHSLGAHVAAIAGERLTSGRVARITGLDPARPFINFKTLDGRLSKDDADLVDVIHTNAGGLATAQPVGHVDFYPNGGEVQPGCEWDLSGACSHGRSYQLMAESIVDPKAFQAWKCEDNWDAVHLRCTNS
;
A
#
# COMPACT_ATOMS: atom_id res chain seq x y z
N MET A 1 -49.15 45.32 -31.21
CA MET A 1 -48.80 43.97 -31.70
C MET A 1 -47.37 43.99 -32.22
N ASN A 2 -46.52 43.18 -31.58
CA ASN A 2 -45.19 42.70 -32.00
C ASN A 2 -44.08 43.72 -32.31
N ALA A 3 -43.40 44.18 -31.25
CA ALA A 3 -41.98 44.53 -31.34
C ALA A 3 -41.14 43.25 -31.07
N ARG A 4 -40.43 42.76 -32.10
CA ARG A 4 -39.44 41.68 -31.95
C ARG A 4 -38.09 42.30 -31.57
N ALA A 5 -37.59 41.98 -30.38
CA ALA A 5 -36.21 42.24 -30.00
C ALA A 5 -35.26 41.21 -30.68
N PRO A 6 -34.01 41.60 -31.03
CA PRO A 6 -33.06 40.67 -31.61
C PRO A 6 -32.43 39.78 -30.53
N LEU A 7 -32.21 38.51 -30.88
CA LEU A 7 -31.49 37.52 -30.08
C LEU A 7 -30.08 38.04 -29.76
N ALA A 8 -29.76 38.18 -28.47
CA ALA A 8 -28.39 38.27 -28.01
C ALA A 8 -27.72 36.90 -28.20
N ALA A 9 -26.66 36.86 -29.02
CA ALA A 9 -25.79 35.71 -29.15
C ALA A 9 -25.08 35.47 -27.81
N LEU A 10 -25.46 34.41 -27.11
CA LEU A 10 -24.79 33.94 -25.91
C LEU A 10 -23.48 33.27 -26.36
N LEU A 11 -22.37 34.01 -26.27
CA LEU A 11 -21.03 33.43 -26.37
C LEU A 11 -20.85 32.43 -25.23
N LEU A 12 -20.98 31.14 -25.55
CA LEU A 12 -20.62 30.05 -24.65
C LEU A 12 -19.09 30.00 -24.58
N VAL A 13 -18.51 30.68 -23.60
CA VAL A 13 -17.11 30.46 -23.23
C VAL A 13 -17.05 29.04 -22.66
N LEU A 14 -16.60 28.10 -23.49
CA LEU A 14 -16.15 26.79 -23.04
C LEU A 14 -15.01 27.02 -22.05
N ALA A 15 -15.35 27.04 -20.76
CA ALA A 15 -14.37 26.83 -19.71
C ALA A 15 -13.82 25.41 -19.94
N THR A 16 -12.62 25.33 -20.52
CA THR A 16 -11.81 24.13 -20.44
C THR A 16 -11.64 23.84 -18.95
N ALA A 17 -12.28 22.76 -18.49
CA ALA A 17 -11.97 22.20 -17.20
C ALA A 17 -10.51 21.76 -17.26
N THR A 18 -9.61 22.63 -16.79
CA THR A 18 -8.30 22.20 -16.33
C THR A 18 -8.59 21.17 -15.25
N LEU A 19 -8.32 19.90 -15.57
CA LEU A 19 -8.15 18.85 -14.56
C LEU A 19 -7.20 19.44 -13.53
N ALA A 20 -7.72 19.73 -12.34
CA ALA A 20 -6.91 20.15 -11.22
C ALA A 20 -5.84 19.06 -11.05
N THR A 21 -4.59 19.40 -11.37
CA THR A 21 -3.45 18.57 -11.02
C THR A 21 -3.56 18.36 -9.52
N ALA A 22 -3.81 17.12 -9.10
CA ALA A 22 -3.76 16.76 -7.69
C ALA A 22 -2.45 17.32 -7.15
N ASP A 23 -2.55 18.18 -6.14
CA ASP A 23 -1.43 18.90 -5.55
C ASP A 23 -0.29 17.91 -5.26
N SER A 24 0.77 17.98 -6.06
CA SER A 24 1.94 17.10 -6.04
C SER A 24 2.65 17.13 -4.67
N SER A 25 2.30 18.10 -3.81
CA SER A 25 2.83 18.30 -2.46
C SER A 25 2.18 17.45 -1.36
N SER A 26 1.05 16.78 -1.64
CA SER A 26 0.26 16.08 -0.60
C SER A 26 0.77 14.69 -0.22
N TYR A 27 1.47 14.00 -1.13
CA TYR A 27 2.03 12.68 -0.90
C TYR A 27 3.55 12.77 -0.80
N LYS A 28 4.11 12.28 0.31
CA LYS A 28 5.53 12.42 0.63
C LYS A 28 6.18 11.06 0.74
N PHE A 29 7.40 10.94 0.24
CA PHE A 29 8.18 9.73 0.32
C PHE A 29 9.35 9.94 1.28
N TYR A 30 9.44 9.11 2.31
CA TYR A 30 10.53 9.16 3.27
C TYR A 30 11.43 7.96 3.11
N PHE A 31 12.69 8.21 2.87
CA PHE A 31 13.72 7.23 2.62
C PHE A 31 14.49 6.87 3.89
N TYR A 32 14.72 5.57 4.05
CA TYR A 32 15.56 5.00 5.08
C TYR A 32 16.63 4.10 4.49
N ASN A 33 17.81 4.15 5.09
CA ASN A 33 18.91 3.21 4.93
C ASN A 33 19.46 2.86 6.32
N LYS A 34 20.55 2.07 6.37
CA LYS A 34 21.20 1.70 7.65
C LYS A 34 21.53 2.88 8.57
N LYS A 35 21.87 4.05 8.03
CA LYS A 35 22.35 5.20 8.82
C LYS A 35 21.23 5.89 9.59
N ASN A 36 20.02 5.94 9.03
CA ASN A 36 18.84 6.59 9.62
C ASN A 36 17.73 5.57 9.98
N ALA A 37 18.03 4.27 10.00
CA ALA A 37 17.07 3.21 10.33
C ALA A 37 16.43 3.40 11.72
N GLY A 38 17.16 3.99 12.68
CA GLY A 38 16.66 4.31 14.02
C GLY A 38 15.75 5.54 14.09
N ASP A 39 15.67 6.33 13.02
CA ASP A 39 14.92 7.58 13.03
C ASP A 39 13.43 7.33 12.92
N LYS A 40 12.65 8.18 13.62
CA LYS A 40 11.19 8.13 13.60
C LYS A 40 10.63 8.49 12.22
N ARG A 41 11.33 9.36 11.48
CA ARG A 41 11.00 9.79 10.13
C ARG A 41 12.28 9.87 9.31
N GLY A 42 12.25 9.28 8.11
CA GLY A 42 13.39 9.21 7.21
C GLY A 42 13.66 10.52 6.46
N ASN A 43 14.62 10.48 5.55
CA ASN A 43 14.97 11.61 4.69
C ASN A 43 13.87 11.80 3.63
N LEU A 44 13.37 13.02 3.47
CA LEU A 44 12.38 13.29 2.43
C LEU A 44 13.02 13.14 1.04
N ILE A 45 12.40 12.35 0.18
CA ILE A 45 12.64 12.38 -1.27
C ILE A 45 11.81 13.54 -1.81
N ALA A 46 12.44 14.52 -2.46
CA ALA A 46 11.78 15.74 -2.92
C ALA A 46 10.54 15.45 -3.80
N SER A 47 9.52 16.30 -3.72
CA SER A 47 8.23 16.07 -4.38
C SER A 47 8.32 16.05 -5.90
N GLU A 48 9.25 16.77 -6.50
CA GLU A 48 9.35 16.82 -7.97
C GLU A 48 10.14 15.67 -8.58
N PHE A 49 10.56 14.70 -7.76
CA PHE A 49 11.40 13.56 -8.14
C PHE A 49 12.66 14.00 -8.89
N ASP A 50 13.76 14.15 -8.15
CA ASP A 50 15.07 14.42 -8.73
C ASP A 50 16.04 13.28 -8.41
N LYS A 51 16.80 12.86 -9.43
CA LYS A 51 17.76 11.75 -9.30
C LYS A 51 18.82 12.07 -8.25
N GLN A 52 19.33 13.29 -8.23
CA GLN A 52 20.37 13.72 -7.30
C GLN A 52 19.80 13.83 -5.88
N ASP A 53 18.57 14.28 -5.70
CA ASP A 53 17.91 14.30 -4.39
C ASP A 53 17.74 12.90 -3.80
N ILE A 54 17.33 11.91 -4.62
CA ILE A 54 17.23 10.50 -4.19
C ILE A 54 18.61 9.96 -3.75
N LEU A 55 19.65 10.21 -4.55
CA LEU A 55 21.02 9.79 -4.22
C LEU A 55 21.56 10.51 -2.98
N ASN A 56 21.30 11.81 -2.84
CA ASN A 56 21.70 12.62 -1.69
C ASN A 56 20.99 12.19 -0.40
N ALA A 57 19.75 11.71 -0.49
CA ALA A 57 19.04 11.09 0.62
C ALA A 57 19.71 9.79 1.11
N GLY A 58 20.62 9.23 0.28
CA GLY A 58 21.45 8.06 0.59
C GLY A 58 20.90 6.77 0.01
N TYR A 59 20.09 6.84 -1.05
CA TYR A 59 19.60 5.69 -1.80
C TYR A 59 20.74 5.03 -2.59
N ASP A 60 20.78 3.70 -2.57
CA ASP A 60 21.79 2.93 -3.29
C ASP A 60 21.14 2.06 -4.39
N PRO A 61 21.34 2.38 -5.69
CA PRO A 61 20.76 1.64 -6.80
C PRO A 61 21.15 0.15 -6.89
N ALA A 62 22.19 -0.28 -6.17
CA ALA A 62 22.61 -1.68 -6.15
C ALA A 62 21.82 -2.53 -5.15
N LEU A 63 21.06 -1.91 -4.23
CA LEU A 63 20.36 -2.59 -3.15
C LEU A 63 18.86 -2.79 -3.46
N PRO A 64 18.25 -3.87 -2.95
CA PRO A 64 16.82 -4.09 -3.12
C PRO A 64 15.99 -3.02 -2.39
N THR A 65 14.82 -2.69 -2.96
CA THR A 65 13.96 -1.61 -2.47
C THR A 65 12.65 -2.14 -1.92
N LYS A 66 12.32 -1.72 -0.69
CA LYS A 66 11.08 -2.04 0.00
C LYS A 66 10.24 -0.77 0.14
N VAL A 67 9.01 -0.78 -0.38
CA VAL A 67 8.07 0.32 -0.19
C VAL A 67 7.06 -0.06 0.90
N LEU A 68 6.83 0.81 1.87
CA LEU A 68 5.91 0.59 2.98
C LEU A 68 4.78 1.63 2.94
N ILE A 69 3.54 1.17 2.98
CA ILE A 69 2.34 2.00 2.83
C ILE A 69 1.37 1.77 3.99
N HIS A 70 1.07 2.83 4.73
CA HIS A 70 0.16 2.81 5.86
C HIS A 70 -1.32 2.80 5.43
N GLY A 71 -2.21 2.54 6.40
CA GLY A 71 -3.66 2.57 6.24
C GLY A 71 -4.35 3.85 6.70
N TYR A 72 -5.67 3.73 6.95
CA TYR A 72 -6.52 4.79 7.50
C TYR A 72 -6.05 5.26 8.90
N LEU A 73 -6.06 6.58 9.14
CA LEU A 73 -5.62 7.22 10.40
C LEU A 73 -4.18 6.89 10.81
N ASN A 74 -3.34 6.51 9.85
CA ASN A 74 -1.91 6.29 10.06
C ASN A 74 -1.09 7.25 9.20
N ASP A 75 0.20 7.32 9.49
CA ASP A 75 1.22 8.02 8.72
C ASP A 75 2.51 7.18 8.61
N ASP A 76 3.56 7.73 7.98
CA ASP A 76 4.87 7.08 7.85
C ASP A 76 5.54 6.72 9.18
N THR A 77 5.13 7.35 10.27
CA THR A 77 5.72 7.14 11.61
C THR A 77 4.90 6.16 12.46
N SER A 78 3.78 5.67 11.93
CA SER A 78 2.88 4.73 12.60
C SER A 78 3.46 3.31 12.62
N ALA A 79 2.95 2.49 13.55
CA ALA A 79 3.42 1.11 13.75
C ALA A 79 3.35 0.26 12.47
N ALA A 80 2.32 0.45 11.65
CA ALA A 80 2.15 -0.25 10.37
C ALA A 80 3.32 -0.07 9.39
N VAL A 81 4.10 1.02 9.52
CA VAL A 81 5.30 1.27 8.71
C VAL A 81 6.56 0.98 9.53
N GLN A 82 6.64 1.49 10.76
CA GLN A 82 7.87 1.42 11.55
C GLN A 82 8.24 -0.01 11.96
N ILE A 83 7.26 -0.88 12.24
CA ILE A 83 7.54 -2.26 12.64
C ILE A 83 8.13 -3.08 11.47
N PRO A 84 7.52 -3.12 10.27
CA PRO A 84 8.14 -3.74 9.09
C PRO A 84 9.48 -3.11 8.71
N LYS A 85 9.60 -1.78 8.75
CA LYS A 85 10.87 -1.06 8.47
C LYS A 85 12.00 -1.58 9.35
N ASN A 86 11.76 -1.63 10.66
CA ASN A 86 12.76 -2.09 11.63
C ASN A 86 13.10 -3.57 11.42
N ALA A 87 12.12 -4.40 11.07
CA ALA A 87 12.36 -5.81 10.76
C ALA A 87 13.25 -6.00 9.53
N TYR A 88 13.01 -5.25 8.45
CA TYR A 88 13.88 -5.28 7.27
C TYR A 88 15.33 -4.96 7.63
N PHE A 89 15.59 -3.85 8.34
CA PHE A 89 16.96 -3.50 8.73
C PHE A 89 17.59 -4.45 9.76
N LYS A 90 16.78 -5.11 10.59
CA LYS A 90 17.26 -6.12 11.53
C LYS A 90 17.68 -7.41 10.81
N ALA A 91 16.94 -7.81 9.77
CA ALA A 91 17.24 -9.01 8.98
C ALA A 91 18.41 -8.77 8.01
N ASP A 92 18.40 -7.64 7.31
CA ASP A 92 19.46 -7.24 6.38
C ASP A 92 19.64 -5.71 6.39
N PRO A 93 20.80 -5.19 6.85
CA PRO A 93 21.07 -3.76 6.82
C PRO A 93 21.31 -3.21 5.40
N SER A 94 21.47 -4.06 4.38
CA SER A 94 21.76 -3.72 2.98
C SER A 94 20.49 -3.63 2.14
N VAL A 95 19.53 -2.82 2.58
CA VAL A 95 18.25 -2.60 1.88
C VAL A 95 17.91 -1.11 1.83
N ASN A 96 17.20 -0.71 0.78
CA ASN A 96 16.53 0.58 0.68
C ASN A 96 15.10 0.44 1.22
N VAL A 97 14.65 1.34 2.09
CA VAL A 97 13.23 1.38 2.50
C VAL A 97 12.64 2.76 2.20
N ILE A 98 11.51 2.78 1.50
CA ILE A 98 10.74 3.99 1.19
C ILE A 98 9.38 3.89 1.88
N ALA A 99 9.05 4.84 2.75
CA ALA A 99 7.72 4.97 3.32
C ALA A 99 6.90 6.00 2.55
N LEU A 100 5.75 5.60 2.02
CA LEU A 100 4.78 6.53 1.46
C LEU A 100 3.91 7.08 2.59
N ASN A 101 4.05 8.38 2.85
CA ASN A 101 3.10 9.15 3.64
C ASN A 101 2.04 9.75 2.70
N TRP A 102 0.84 9.19 2.79
CA TRP A 102 -0.34 9.70 2.11
C TRP A 102 -1.43 10.14 3.10
N ASP A 103 -1.01 10.43 4.33
CA ASP A 103 -1.87 10.93 5.38
C ASP A 103 -2.46 12.29 5.01
N ILE A 104 -3.77 12.33 5.14
CA ILE A 104 -4.63 13.46 4.84
C ILE A 104 -5.27 13.96 6.14
N LYS A 105 -4.45 14.28 7.15
CA LYS A 105 -4.81 14.64 8.56
C LYS A 105 -6.07 15.48 8.77
N ASN A 106 -6.52 16.23 7.76
CA ASN A 106 -7.73 17.05 7.81
C ASN A 106 -9.03 16.28 7.46
N LEU A 107 -8.96 15.00 7.09
CA LEU A 107 -10.11 14.19 6.66
C LEU A 107 -10.42 13.09 7.69
N PRO A 108 -11.38 13.31 8.62
CA PRO A 108 -11.71 12.30 9.63
C PRO A 108 -12.59 11.16 9.06
N ILE A 109 -13.15 11.31 7.86
CA ILE A 109 -14.15 10.39 7.31
C ILE A 109 -13.46 9.31 6.47
N TYR A 110 -13.65 8.05 6.83
CA TYR A 110 -13.08 6.89 6.13
C TYR A 110 -13.33 6.91 4.61
N GLY A 111 -14.56 7.20 4.18
CA GLY A 111 -14.90 7.28 2.76
C GLY A 111 -14.07 8.32 1.98
N MET A 112 -13.58 9.39 2.64
CA MET A 112 -12.69 10.36 1.99
C MET A 112 -11.27 9.83 1.82
N TRP A 113 -10.81 8.90 2.66
CA TRP A 113 -9.54 8.22 2.46
C TRP A 113 -9.62 7.27 1.27
N VAL A 114 -10.74 6.56 1.13
CA VAL A 114 -10.99 5.66 0.00
C VAL A 114 -10.86 6.40 -1.34
N THR A 115 -11.39 7.63 -1.45
CA THR A 115 -11.26 8.43 -2.69
C THR A 115 -9.84 8.88 -3.01
N LYS A 116 -8.91 8.82 -2.04
CA LYS A 116 -7.49 9.19 -2.22
C LYS A 116 -6.59 8.02 -2.56
N VAL A 117 -7.05 6.78 -2.40
CA VAL A 117 -6.27 5.56 -2.69
C VAL A 117 -5.73 5.58 -4.12
N ALA A 118 -6.57 5.92 -5.09
CA ALA A 118 -6.18 6.02 -6.50
C ALA A 118 -5.12 7.09 -6.79
N GLY A 119 -5.16 8.23 -6.08
CA GLY A 119 -4.17 9.29 -6.23
C GLY A 119 -2.84 8.92 -5.60
N ALA A 120 -2.86 8.33 -4.41
CA ALA A 120 -1.66 7.85 -3.73
C ALA A 120 -0.98 6.73 -4.53
N GLY A 121 -1.76 5.81 -5.11
CA GLY A 121 -1.26 4.73 -5.95
C GLY A 121 -0.62 5.27 -7.24
N GLN A 122 -1.28 6.22 -7.92
CA GLN A 122 -0.69 6.91 -9.08
C GLN A 122 0.67 7.50 -8.73
N ARG A 123 0.73 8.25 -7.62
CA ARG A 123 1.94 8.97 -7.26
C ARG A 123 3.10 8.03 -6.93
N LEU A 124 2.81 6.87 -6.35
CA LEU A 124 3.82 5.84 -6.14
C LEU A 124 4.26 5.21 -7.46
N ALA A 125 3.34 4.96 -8.40
CA ALA A 125 3.69 4.50 -9.74
C ALA A 125 4.62 5.51 -10.44
N ASP A 126 4.29 6.79 -10.40
CA ASP A 126 5.11 7.87 -10.99
C ASP A 126 6.53 7.90 -10.41
N LEU A 127 6.68 7.71 -9.09
CA LEU A 127 8.00 7.63 -8.45
C LEU A 127 8.77 6.40 -8.93
N VAL A 128 8.12 5.24 -8.98
CA VAL A 128 8.77 3.98 -9.37
C VAL A 128 9.20 4.04 -10.83
N ASP A 129 8.32 4.49 -11.74
CA ASP A 129 8.65 4.68 -13.15
C ASP A 129 9.82 5.66 -13.31
N PHE A 130 9.79 6.81 -12.62
CA PHE A 130 10.92 7.75 -12.61
C PHE A 130 12.23 7.07 -12.16
N MET A 131 12.20 6.26 -11.10
CA MET A 131 13.38 5.57 -10.59
C MET A 131 13.90 4.50 -11.57
N VAL A 132 13.01 3.78 -12.28
CA VAL A 132 13.39 2.80 -13.30
C VAL A 132 14.02 3.49 -14.51
N GLU A 133 13.37 4.53 -15.05
CA GLU A 133 13.85 5.31 -16.18
C GLU A 133 15.22 5.96 -15.93
N ASN A 134 15.51 6.29 -14.67
CA ASN A 134 16.77 6.90 -14.25
C ASN A 134 17.84 5.90 -13.77
N GLU A 135 17.62 4.60 -14.00
CA GLU A 135 18.52 3.49 -13.63
C GLU A 135 18.80 3.41 -12.12
N LEU A 136 17.87 3.89 -11.30
CA LEU A 136 17.95 3.82 -9.84
C LEU A 136 17.29 2.55 -9.29
N LEU A 137 16.31 1.98 -9.99
CA LEU A 137 15.53 0.86 -9.49
C LEU A 137 15.31 -0.18 -10.58
N LYS A 138 15.44 -1.46 -10.20
CA LYS A 138 15.00 -2.59 -11.02
C LYS A 138 13.77 -3.22 -10.39
N LEU A 139 12.75 -3.46 -11.21
CA LEU A 139 11.45 -3.94 -10.73
C LEU A 139 11.51 -5.35 -10.12
N ASP A 140 12.45 -6.19 -10.56
CA ASP A 140 12.72 -7.53 -10.00
C ASP A 140 13.26 -7.48 -8.56
N GLN A 141 13.73 -6.32 -8.10
CA GLN A 141 14.21 -6.07 -6.74
C GLN A 141 13.22 -5.25 -5.89
N LEU A 142 12.07 -4.87 -6.45
CA LEU A 142 11.05 -4.06 -5.78
C LEU A 142 10.02 -4.94 -5.05
N HIS A 143 9.80 -4.62 -3.78
CA HIS A 143 8.74 -5.20 -2.98
C HIS A 143 7.91 -4.10 -2.33
N ILE A 144 6.62 -4.06 -2.64
CA ILE A 144 5.68 -3.08 -2.07
C ILE A 144 4.83 -3.77 -1.00
N VAL A 145 4.74 -3.18 0.19
CA VAL A 145 3.97 -3.71 1.32
C VAL A 145 2.94 -2.66 1.74
N GLY A 146 1.67 -3.03 1.70
CA GLY A 146 0.56 -2.14 2.04
C GLY A 146 -0.32 -2.71 3.13
N HIS A 147 -0.58 -1.92 4.18
CA HIS A 147 -1.51 -2.29 5.26
C HIS A 147 -2.88 -1.65 5.07
N SER A 148 -3.96 -2.39 5.31
CA SER A 148 -5.33 -1.86 5.27
C SER A 148 -5.66 -1.24 3.90
N LEU A 149 -6.08 0.03 3.84
CA LEU A 149 -6.23 0.78 2.59
C LEU A 149 -4.93 0.89 1.78
N GLY A 150 -3.77 0.89 2.45
CA GLY A 150 -2.45 0.90 1.81
C GLY A 150 -2.20 -0.33 0.91
N ALA A 151 -2.87 -1.45 1.17
CA ALA A 151 -2.82 -2.62 0.29
C ALA A 151 -3.39 -2.32 -1.11
N HIS A 152 -4.43 -1.49 -1.18
CA HIS A 152 -5.02 -1.04 -2.44
C HIS A 152 -4.23 0.08 -3.10
N VAL A 153 -3.53 0.91 -2.30
CA VAL A 153 -2.55 1.86 -2.85
C VAL A 153 -1.41 1.10 -3.54
N ALA A 154 -0.91 0.02 -2.94
CA ALA A 154 0.11 -0.86 -3.53
C ALA A 154 -0.37 -1.49 -4.84
N ALA A 155 -1.59 -2.02 -4.84
CA ALA A 155 -2.25 -2.60 -6.01
C ALA A 155 -2.31 -1.63 -7.19
N ILE A 156 -2.86 -0.44 -6.95
CA ILE A 156 -2.99 0.61 -7.98
C ILE A 156 -1.61 1.05 -8.47
N ALA A 157 -0.61 1.13 -7.59
CA ALA A 157 0.75 1.45 -8.01
C ALA A 157 1.29 0.39 -8.99
N GLY A 158 1.15 -0.90 -8.65
CA GLY A 158 1.58 -2.01 -9.50
C GLY A 158 0.83 -2.06 -10.85
N GLU A 159 -0.49 -1.85 -10.84
CA GLU A 159 -1.32 -1.80 -12.04
C GLU A 159 -0.92 -0.68 -13.01
N ARG A 160 -0.52 0.48 -12.47
CA ARG A 160 -0.29 1.70 -13.25
C ARG A 160 1.15 1.92 -13.70
N LEU A 161 2.08 1.05 -13.31
CA LEU A 161 3.45 1.12 -13.81
C LEU A 161 3.48 0.97 -15.33
N THR A 162 4.23 1.86 -15.96
CA THR A 162 4.51 1.78 -17.40
C THR A 162 5.83 1.08 -17.68
N SER A 163 6.73 1.03 -16.70
CA SER A 163 8.07 0.43 -16.84
C SER A 163 8.10 -1.10 -16.71
N GLY A 164 6.98 -1.75 -16.37
CA GLY A 164 6.88 -3.20 -16.22
C GLY A 164 6.07 -3.65 -15.00
N ARG A 165 6.33 -4.87 -14.51
CA ARG A 165 5.64 -5.46 -13.36
C ARG A 165 6.52 -5.46 -12.11
N VAL A 166 5.91 -5.15 -10.96
CA VAL A 166 6.56 -5.26 -9.65
C VAL A 166 6.83 -6.74 -9.32
N ALA A 167 8.00 -7.06 -8.75
CA ALA A 167 8.30 -8.44 -8.36
C ALA A 167 7.34 -8.98 -7.29
N ARG A 168 7.06 -8.18 -6.25
CA ARG A 168 6.20 -8.60 -5.15
C ARG A 168 5.36 -7.47 -4.56
N ILE A 169 4.09 -7.77 -4.30
CA ILE A 169 3.23 -6.99 -3.42
C ILE A 169 2.82 -7.86 -2.23
N THR A 170 2.94 -7.33 -1.01
CA THR A 170 2.35 -7.97 0.18
C THR A 170 1.20 -7.13 0.72
N GLY A 171 0.01 -7.70 0.76
CA GLY A 171 -1.19 -7.11 1.35
C GLY A 171 -1.32 -7.49 2.82
N LEU A 172 -1.26 -6.52 3.73
CA LEU A 172 -1.41 -6.74 5.16
C LEU A 172 -2.83 -6.36 5.57
N ASP A 173 -3.68 -7.37 5.70
CA ASP A 173 -5.09 -7.29 6.05
C ASP A 173 -5.88 -6.25 5.22
N PRO A 174 -6.05 -6.47 3.89
CA PRO A 174 -6.60 -5.48 2.97
C PRO A 174 -8.02 -5.03 3.35
N ALA A 175 -8.23 -3.71 3.44
CA ALA A 175 -9.48 -3.15 3.96
C ALA A 175 -10.70 -3.46 3.07
N ARG A 176 -11.85 -3.71 3.70
CA ARG A 176 -13.10 -4.02 2.97
C ARG A 176 -14.03 -2.84 2.75
N PRO A 177 -14.31 -1.97 3.74
CA PRO A 177 -15.38 -1.00 3.64
C PRO A 177 -15.21 -0.08 2.42
N PHE A 178 -16.29 0.15 1.68
CA PHE A 178 -16.32 0.99 0.47
C PHE A 178 -15.35 0.61 -0.67
N ILE A 179 -14.70 -0.56 -0.61
CA ILE A 179 -13.92 -1.12 -1.71
C ILE A 179 -14.78 -2.11 -2.49
N ASN A 180 -14.77 -2.01 -3.82
CA ASN A 180 -15.58 -2.86 -4.67
C ASN A 180 -14.85 -4.17 -5.00
N PHE A 181 -15.22 -5.25 -4.33
CA PHE A 181 -14.68 -6.59 -4.62
C PHE A 181 -15.36 -7.31 -5.78
N LYS A 182 -16.40 -6.72 -6.39
CA LYS A 182 -17.06 -7.31 -7.58
C LYS A 182 -16.25 -7.10 -8.86
N THR A 183 -15.35 -6.13 -8.88
CA THR A 183 -14.44 -5.81 -9.98
C THR A 183 -13.00 -5.94 -9.51
N LEU A 184 -12.05 -6.00 -10.44
CA LEU A 184 -10.62 -5.90 -10.12
C LEU A 184 -10.19 -4.44 -9.91
N ASP A 185 -10.91 -3.50 -10.52
CA ASP A 185 -10.61 -2.07 -10.45
C ASP A 185 -10.60 -1.53 -9.01
N GLY A 186 -9.49 -0.89 -8.65
CA GLY A 186 -9.32 -0.16 -7.40
C GLY A 186 -9.13 -1.02 -6.14
N ARG A 187 -8.83 -2.31 -6.28
CA ARG A 187 -8.51 -3.20 -5.15
C ARG A 187 -7.27 -4.05 -5.42
N LEU A 188 -6.78 -4.70 -4.37
CA LEU A 188 -5.70 -5.67 -4.49
C LEU A 188 -6.20 -6.92 -5.22
N SER A 189 -5.40 -7.40 -6.16
CA SER A 189 -5.57 -8.63 -6.93
C SER A 189 -4.21 -9.29 -7.14
N LYS A 190 -4.22 -10.58 -7.44
CA LYS A 190 -3.02 -11.32 -7.84
C LYS A 190 -2.37 -10.76 -9.11
N ASP A 191 -3.14 -10.04 -9.94
CA ASP A 191 -2.66 -9.56 -11.23
C ASP A 191 -1.70 -8.36 -11.12
N ASP A 192 -1.62 -7.73 -9.94
CA ASP A 192 -0.94 -6.45 -9.70
C ASP A 192 0.61 -6.56 -9.59
N ALA A 193 1.14 -7.76 -9.41
CA ALA A 193 2.58 -8.05 -9.32
C ALA A 193 2.90 -9.49 -9.73
N ASP A 194 4.17 -9.83 -9.92
CA ASP A 194 4.57 -11.21 -10.25
C ASP A 194 4.28 -12.18 -9.09
N LEU A 195 4.37 -11.69 -7.85
CA LEU A 195 3.88 -12.37 -6.66
C LEU A 195 3.04 -11.39 -5.84
N VAL A 196 1.88 -11.87 -5.40
CA VAL A 196 1.01 -11.15 -4.45
C VAL A 196 0.71 -12.09 -3.32
N ASP A 197 1.18 -11.75 -2.12
CA ASP A 197 0.92 -12.53 -0.92
C ASP A 197 0.17 -11.70 0.12
N VAL A 198 -0.79 -12.30 0.81
CA VAL A 198 -1.74 -11.57 1.66
C VAL A 198 -1.81 -12.22 3.03
N ILE A 199 -1.81 -11.41 4.08
CA ILE A 199 -1.97 -11.87 5.47
C ILE A 199 -3.29 -11.31 6.01
N HIS A 200 -4.28 -12.17 6.21
CA HIS A 200 -5.58 -11.84 6.77
C HIS A 200 -5.57 -12.05 8.27
N THR A 201 -5.79 -10.98 9.05
CA THR A 201 -5.82 -11.04 10.51
C THR A 201 -7.10 -10.48 11.11
N ASN A 202 -7.91 -9.75 10.33
CA ASN A 202 -9.26 -9.32 10.69
C ASN A 202 -10.26 -9.47 9.53
N ALA A 203 -10.18 -10.62 8.85
CA ALA A 203 -11.10 -11.04 7.79
C ALA A 203 -12.57 -10.94 8.24
N GLY A 204 -13.42 -10.36 7.40
CA GLY A 204 -14.86 -10.20 7.69
C GLY A 204 -15.19 -9.03 8.63
N GLY A 205 -14.22 -8.55 9.42
CA GLY A 205 -14.30 -7.32 10.21
C GLY A 205 -13.94 -6.09 9.38
N LEU A 206 -12.74 -5.54 9.64
CA LEU A 206 -12.19 -4.39 8.91
C LEU A 206 -11.63 -4.77 7.54
N ALA A 207 -11.24 -6.03 7.35
CA ALA A 207 -10.59 -6.52 6.15
C ALA A 207 -11.45 -7.51 5.35
N THR A 208 -11.08 -7.71 4.09
CA THR A 208 -11.73 -8.71 3.25
C THR A 208 -11.40 -10.11 3.73
N ALA A 209 -12.39 -11.01 3.70
CA ALA A 209 -12.18 -12.44 3.90
C ALA A 209 -11.89 -13.18 2.58
N GLN A 210 -12.09 -12.51 1.44
CA GLN A 210 -11.86 -13.13 0.13
C GLN A 210 -10.35 -13.25 -0.13
N PRO A 211 -9.89 -14.37 -0.69
CA PRO A 211 -8.53 -14.47 -1.18
C PRO A 211 -8.36 -13.52 -2.36
N VAL A 212 -7.31 -12.70 -2.30
CA VAL A 212 -7.02 -11.69 -3.33
C VAL A 212 -5.58 -11.77 -3.84
N GLY A 213 -4.75 -12.65 -3.28
CA GLY A 213 -3.39 -12.88 -3.73
C GLY A 213 -3.21 -14.12 -4.61
N HIS A 214 -1.95 -14.38 -4.92
CA HIS A 214 -1.47 -15.70 -5.34
C HIS A 214 -1.42 -16.67 -4.15
N VAL A 215 -1.09 -16.15 -2.97
CA VAL A 215 -1.06 -16.88 -1.70
C VAL A 215 -1.71 -16.02 -0.63
N ASP A 216 -2.70 -16.57 0.07
CA ASP A 216 -3.42 -15.89 1.13
C ASP A 216 -3.29 -16.69 2.43
N PHE A 217 -2.78 -16.03 3.47
CA PHE A 217 -2.53 -16.61 4.79
C PHE A 217 -3.60 -16.17 5.77
N TYR A 218 -4.17 -17.13 6.50
CA TYR A 218 -5.22 -16.91 7.51
C TYR A 218 -4.73 -17.38 8.89
N PRO A 219 -3.73 -16.72 9.50
CA PRO A 219 -3.23 -17.06 10.83
C PRO A 219 -4.39 -17.10 11.84
N ASN A 220 -4.48 -18.20 12.59
CA ASN A 220 -5.52 -18.41 13.60
C ASN A 220 -6.96 -18.31 13.03
N GLY A 221 -7.17 -18.65 11.75
CA GLY A 221 -8.45 -18.52 11.06
C GLY A 221 -8.70 -17.12 10.47
N GLY A 222 -7.84 -16.16 10.78
CA GLY A 222 -7.78 -14.85 10.12
C GLY A 222 -8.80 -13.81 10.58
N GLU A 223 -9.72 -14.11 11.49
CA GLU A 223 -10.76 -13.15 11.95
C GLU A 223 -10.39 -12.41 13.24
N VAL A 224 -10.03 -13.15 14.29
CA VAL A 224 -9.67 -12.61 15.61
C VAL A 224 -8.35 -13.23 16.03
N GLN A 225 -7.37 -12.39 16.34
CA GLN A 225 -6.04 -12.87 16.69
C GLN A 225 -5.88 -13.06 18.20
N PRO A 226 -5.04 -14.02 18.64
CA PRO A 226 -4.74 -14.21 20.05
C PRO A 226 -4.26 -12.92 20.75
N GLY A 227 -4.91 -12.60 21.88
CA GLY A 227 -4.68 -11.39 22.67
C GLY A 227 -5.48 -10.16 22.22
N CYS A 228 -6.34 -10.30 21.20
CA CYS A 228 -7.22 -9.23 20.70
C CYS A 228 -8.71 -9.49 20.97
N GLU A 229 -9.07 -10.49 21.78
CA GLU A 229 -10.44 -10.99 21.96
C GLU A 229 -11.40 -9.93 22.52
N TRP A 230 -10.89 -9.00 23.30
CA TRP A 230 -11.65 -7.93 23.94
C TRP A 230 -11.68 -6.63 23.14
N ASP A 231 -10.95 -6.55 22.02
CA ASP A 231 -10.96 -5.39 21.15
C ASP A 231 -12.12 -5.45 20.14
N LEU A 232 -13.25 -4.90 20.56
CA LEU A 232 -14.46 -4.83 19.72
C LEU A 232 -14.28 -3.94 18.47
N SER A 233 -13.25 -3.10 18.43
CA SER A 233 -12.97 -2.27 17.25
C SER A 233 -12.36 -3.07 16.09
N GLY A 234 -11.75 -4.22 16.38
CA GLY A 234 -10.99 -5.02 15.43
C GLY A 234 -9.59 -4.46 15.10
N ALA A 235 -9.21 -3.28 15.62
CA ALA A 235 -7.94 -2.63 15.33
C ALA A 235 -6.71 -3.43 15.77
N CYS A 236 -6.81 -4.15 16.89
CA CYS A 236 -5.78 -5.05 17.40
C CYS A 236 -5.52 -6.20 16.42
N SER A 237 -6.59 -6.93 16.05
CA SER A 237 -6.51 -8.01 15.07
C SER A 237 -6.04 -7.48 13.71
N HIS A 238 -6.54 -6.33 13.27
CA HIS A 238 -6.14 -5.68 12.03
C HIS A 238 -4.64 -5.30 12.01
N GLY A 239 -4.10 -4.91 13.16
CA GLY A 239 -2.69 -4.58 13.33
C GLY A 239 -1.75 -5.78 13.48
N ARG A 240 -2.26 -6.99 13.73
CA ARG A 240 -1.39 -8.18 13.82
C ARG A 240 -0.73 -8.53 12.48
N SER A 241 -1.34 -8.21 11.35
CA SER A 241 -0.81 -8.51 10.02
C SER A 241 0.62 -7.98 9.81
N TYR A 242 0.88 -6.71 10.13
CA TYR A 242 2.24 -6.13 10.02
C TYR A 242 3.20 -6.63 11.10
N GLN A 243 2.71 -7.11 12.24
CA GLN A 243 3.54 -7.70 13.30
C GLN A 243 4.03 -9.09 12.89
N LEU A 244 3.11 -9.94 12.41
CA LEU A 244 3.43 -11.28 11.90
C LEU A 244 4.38 -11.19 10.71
N MET A 245 4.14 -10.26 9.77
CA MET A 245 5.07 -10.00 8.66
C MET A 245 6.46 -9.63 9.18
N ALA A 246 6.54 -8.68 10.11
CA ALA A 246 7.82 -8.23 10.67
C ALA A 246 8.58 -9.36 11.40
N GLU A 247 7.88 -10.20 12.15
CA GLU A 247 8.48 -11.37 12.79
C GLU A 247 8.98 -12.37 11.74
N SER A 248 8.23 -12.59 10.66
CA SER A 248 8.60 -13.52 9.58
C SER A 248 9.84 -13.07 8.80
N ILE A 249 10.06 -11.75 8.69
CA ILE A 249 11.27 -11.19 8.07
C ILE A 249 12.51 -11.52 8.91
N VAL A 250 12.38 -11.46 10.25
CA VAL A 250 13.49 -11.66 11.18
C VAL A 250 13.77 -13.14 11.41
N ASP A 251 12.73 -13.98 11.46
CA ASP A 251 12.84 -15.43 11.56
C ASP A 251 12.09 -16.12 10.41
N PRO A 252 12.80 -16.51 9.34
CA PRO A 252 12.20 -17.19 8.19
C PRO A 252 11.53 -18.54 8.49
N LYS A 253 11.72 -19.10 9.69
CA LYS A 253 11.12 -20.38 10.12
C LYS A 253 9.96 -20.21 11.10
N ALA A 254 9.66 -18.98 11.53
CA ALA A 254 8.65 -18.71 12.56
C ALA A 254 7.24 -19.15 12.16
N PHE A 255 6.89 -19.06 10.86
CA PHE A 255 5.53 -19.29 10.38
C PHE A 255 5.49 -20.34 9.27
N GLN A 256 5.42 -21.60 9.67
CA GLN A 256 5.04 -22.67 8.73
C GLN A 256 3.54 -22.60 8.47
N ALA A 257 3.15 -22.61 7.20
CA ALA A 257 1.76 -22.58 6.76
C ALA A 257 1.38 -23.92 6.10
N TRP A 258 0.12 -24.30 6.28
CA TRP A 258 -0.45 -25.49 5.64
C TRP A 258 -1.34 -25.04 4.50
N LYS A 259 -1.24 -25.73 3.35
CA LYS A 259 -2.15 -25.51 2.24
C LYS A 259 -3.54 -26.02 2.63
N CYS A 260 -4.56 -25.23 2.35
CA CYS A 260 -5.97 -25.60 2.53
C CYS A 260 -6.59 -25.85 1.15
N GLU A 261 -7.66 -26.66 1.09
CA GLU A 261 -8.36 -26.93 -0.17
C GLU A 261 -9.01 -25.65 -0.71
N ASP A 262 -9.66 -24.89 0.17
CA ASP A 262 -10.26 -23.61 -0.13
C ASP A 262 -10.14 -22.61 1.03
N ASN A 263 -10.67 -21.42 0.80
CA ASN A 263 -10.72 -20.35 1.81
C ASN A 263 -11.61 -20.73 3.01
N TRP A 264 -12.66 -21.51 2.79
CA TRP A 264 -13.56 -21.90 3.88
C TRP A 264 -12.84 -22.78 4.90
N ASP A 265 -12.05 -23.74 4.43
CA ASP A 265 -11.20 -24.56 5.30
C ASP A 265 -10.12 -23.75 6.00
N ALA A 266 -9.54 -22.76 5.32
CA ALA A 266 -8.53 -21.87 5.91
C ALA A 266 -9.09 -21.10 7.11
N VAL A 267 -10.25 -20.44 6.95
CA VAL A 267 -10.83 -19.63 8.04
C VAL A 267 -11.40 -20.47 9.19
N HIS A 268 -11.82 -21.72 8.92
CA HIS A 268 -12.33 -22.63 9.94
C HIS A 268 -11.27 -23.57 10.55
N LEU A 269 -9.99 -23.38 10.21
CA LEU A 269 -8.87 -24.20 10.69
C LEU A 269 -9.03 -25.70 10.39
N ARG A 270 -9.49 -26.02 9.17
CA ARG A 270 -9.75 -27.40 8.72
C ARG A 270 -8.78 -27.91 7.66
N CYS A 271 -7.67 -27.21 7.47
CA CYS A 271 -6.65 -27.59 6.50
C CYS A 271 -6.07 -28.96 6.90
N THR A 272 -6.30 -29.97 6.06
CA THR A 272 -5.75 -31.30 6.24
C THR A 272 -4.44 -31.42 5.46
N ASN A 273 -3.49 -32.21 5.96
CA ASN A 273 -2.24 -32.46 5.26
C ASN A 273 -2.53 -33.24 3.97
N SER A 274 -2.59 -32.55 2.84
CA SER A 274 -2.50 -33.14 1.51
C SER A 274 -1.12 -32.87 0.91
#